data_AF-A0A1J0GI95-F1
#
_entry.id   AF-A0A1J0GI95-F1
#
_cell.length_a   1.000
_cell.length_b   1.000
_cell.length_c   1.000
_cell.angle_alpha   90.00
_cell.angle_beta   90.00
_cell.angle_gamma   90.00
#
_symmetry.space_group_name_H-M   'P 1'
#
loop_
_entity.id
_entity.type
_entity.pdbx_description
1 polymer ?
#
loop_
_entity_poly.entity_id
_entity_poly.type
_entity_poly.pdbx_seq_one_letter_code
_entity_poly.pdbx_strand_id
1 'polypeptide(L)'
;MRAQGIDVVKIASTIGINRATFYNWEKSEEFAAEVDRCKQEFLTQSKNRISYLSIKAVRVLDEQMDSGDEKRSFDAASKILDKSHSNATKIELSDGRDTKDNVPVDVLDEEIKEFDKEPNI
;
A
#
# COMPACT_ATOMS: atom_id res chain seq x y z
N MET A 1 -0.78 -16.96 -5.20
CA MET A 1 -2.16 -17.33 -5.55
C MET A 1 -2.88 -18.00 -4.37
N ARG A 2 -3.34 -17.23 -3.37
CA ARG A 2 -4.12 -17.76 -2.22
C ARG A 2 -5.10 -16.68 -1.76
N ALA A 3 -6.41 -16.91 -1.85
CA ALA A 3 -7.41 -15.90 -1.49
C ALA A 3 -7.47 -15.61 0.02
N GLN A 4 -7.02 -16.55 0.86
CA GLN A 4 -7.05 -16.45 2.33
C GLN A 4 -5.69 -16.69 3.00
N GLY A 5 -4.58 -16.73 2.23
CA GLY A 5 -3.25 -17.03 2.78
C GLY A 5 -3.04 -18.47 3.28
N ILE A 6 -4.04 -19.34 3.12
CA ILE A 6 -4.02 -20.74 3.60
C ILE A 6 -3.04 -21.59 2.78
N ASP A 7 -2.31 -22.49 3.46
CA ASP A 7 -1.43 -23.46 2.81
C ASP A 7 -2.15 -24.33 1.76
N VAL A 8 -1.54 -24.50 0.58
CA VAL A 8 -1.99 -25.40 -0.49
C VAL A 8 -2.21 -26.81 0.04
N VAL A 9 -1.36 -27.25 0.99
CA VAL A 9 -1.53 -28.52 1.69
C VAL A 9 -2.89 -28.61 2.38
N LYS A 10 -3.25 -27.54 3.11
CA LYS A 10 -4.47 -27.48 3.89
C LYS A 10 -5.68 -27.34 2.97
N ILE A 11 -5.59 -26.56 1.90
CA ILE A 11 -6.63 -26.42 0.87
C ILE A 11 -6.90 -27.79 0.21
N ALA A 12 -5.85 -28.47 -0.24
CA ALA A 12 -5.97 -29.78 -0.88
C ALA A 12 -6.60 -30.82 0.06
N SER A 13 -6.21 -30.83 1.34
CA SER A 13 -6.83 -31.72 2.34
C SER A 13 -8.29 -31.38 2.61
N THR A 14 -8.66 -30.10 2.66
CA THR A 14 -10.04 -29.66 2.92
C THR A 14 -10.98 -30.02 1.77
N ILE A 15 -10.50 -29.90 0.53
CA ILE A 15 -11.28 -30.19 -0.68
C ILE A 15 -11.22 -31.69 -1.04
N GLY A 16 -10.33 -32.46 -0.41
CA GLY A 16 -10.18 -33.90 -0.66
C GLY A 16 -9.46 -34.22 -1.97
N ILE A 17 -8.60 -33.32 -2.45
CA ILE A 17 -7.82 -33.50 -3.68
C ILE A 17 -6.33 -33.70 -3.39
N ASN A 18 -5.62 -34.31 -4.34
CA ASN A 18 -4.17 -34.38 -4.27
C ASN A 18 -3.55 -32.98 -4.50
N ARG A 19 -2.46 -32.66 -3.80
CA ARG A 19 -1.69 -31.42 -3.99
C ARG A 19 -1.24 -31.25 -5.45
N ALA A 20 -0.83 -32.33 -6.10
CA ALA A 20 -0.44 -32.30 -7.52
C ALA A 20 -1.59 -31.84 -8.42
N THR A 21 -2.82 -32.26 -8.12
CA THR A 21 -4.03 -31.83 -8.83
C THR A 21 -4.26 -30.33 -8.65
N PHE A 22 -4.09 -29.81 -7.43
CA PHE A 22 -4.19 -28.38 -7.17
C PHE A 22 -3.17 -27.56 -7.97
N TYR A 23 -1.91 -28.00 -8.03
CA TYR A 23 -0.88 -27.31 -8.83
C TYR A 23 -1.15 -27.35 -10.33
N ASN A 24 -1.82 -28.41 -10.82
CA ASN A 24 -2.24 -28.46 -12.22
C ASN A 24 -3.38 -27.49 -12.49
N TRP A 25 -4.33 -27.35 -11.56
CA TRP A 25 -5.40 -26.35 -11.67
C TRP A 25 -4.84 -24.93 -11.60
N GLU A 26 -3.81 -24.69 -10.79
CA GLU A 26 -3.15 -23.39 -10.71
C GLU A 26 -2.56 -22.92 -12.04
N LYS A 27 -2.18 -23.85 -12.92
CA LYS A 27 -1.67 -23.54 -14.26
C LYS A 27 -2.77 -23.36 -15.30
N SER A 28 -4.02 -23.68 -14.98
CA SER A 28 -5.17 -23.45 -15.86
C SER A 28 -5.56 -21.97 -15.79
N GLU A 29 -5.59 -21.30 -16.93
CA GLU A 29 -5.98 -19.88 -17.02
C GLU A 29 -7.38 -19.64 -16.46
N GLU A 30 -8.32 -20.56 -16.72
CA GLU A 30 -9.70 -20.47 -16.22
C GLU A 30 -9.77 -20.47 -14.69
N PHE A 31 -8.99 -21.35 -14.05
CA PHE A 31 -8.95 -21.43 -12.59
C PHE A 31 -8.24 -20.22 -11.97
N ALA A 32 -7.14 -19.76 -12.58
CA ALA A 32 -6.45 -18.57 -12.12
C ALA A 32 -7.35 -17.32 -12.21
N ALA A 33 -8.08 -17.16 -13.31
CA ALA A 33 -9.03 -16.07 -13.51
C ALA A 33 -10.16 -16.08 -12.47
N GLU A 34 -10.72 -17.25 -12.17
CA GLU A 34 -11.79 -17.38 -11.17
C GLU A 34 -11.29 -17.08 -9.75
N VAL A 35 -10.09 -17.55 -9.41
CA VAL A 35 -9.46 -17.23 -8.12
C VAL A 35 -9.21 -15.72 -7.98
N ASP A 36 -8.77 -15.05 -9.03
CA ASP A 36 -8.57 -13.60 -9.02
C ASP A 36 -9.89 -12.84 -8.96
N ARG A 37 -10.93 -13.29 -9.66
CA ARG A 37 -12.30 -12.76 -9.53
C ARG A 37 -12.77 -12.82 -8.08
N CYS A 38 -12.60 -13.97 -7.42
CA CYS A 38 -12.97 -14.15 -6.01
C CYS A 38 -12.19 -13.23 -5.07
N LYS A 39 -10.89 -13.01 -5.31
CA LYS A 39 -10.08 -12.07 -4.52
C LYS A 39 -10.59 -10.64 -4.67
N GLN A 40 -10.86 -10.22 -5.91
CA GLN A 40 -11.36 -8.86 -6.17
C GLN A 40 -12.73 -8.65 -5.54
N GLU A 41 -13.59 -9.66 -5.59
CA GLU A 41 -14.90 -9.63 -4.93
C GLU A 41 -14.74 -9.49 -3.41
N PHE A 42 -13.88 -10.30 -2.78
CA PHE A 42 -13.59 -10.20 -1.36
C PHE A 42 -13.01 -8.83 -0.95
N LEU A 43 -12.08 -8.29 -1.74
CA LEU A 43 -11.51 -6.96 -1.53
C LEU A 43 -12.58 -5.88 -1.64
N THR A 44 -13.48 -5.99 -2.63
CA THR A 44 -14.58 -5.05 -2.85
C THR A 44 -15.56 -5.10 -1.68
N GLN A 45 -15.97 -6.28 -1.24
CA GLN A 45 -16.83 -6.45 -0.06
C GLN A 45 -16.18 -5.86 1.20
N SER A 46 -14.87 -6.10 1.39
CA SER A 46 -14.11 -5.57 2.52
C SER A 46 -14.04 -4.04 2.49
N LYS A 47 -13.75 -3.45 1.32
CA LYS A 47 -13.76 -1.99 1.12
C LYS A 47 -15.12 -1.40 1.44
N ASN A 48 -16.19 -1.99 0.91
CA ASN A 48 -17.56 -1.54 1.16
C ASN A 48 -17.91 -1.60 2.66
N ARG A 49 -17.48 -2.67 3.34
CA ARG A 49 -17.68 -2.82 4.79
C ARG A 49 -16.94 -1.75 5.57
N ILE A 50 -15.69 -1.46 5.22
CA ILE A 50 -14.89 -0.40 5.85
C ILE A 50 -15.56 0.96 5.63
N SER A 51 -15.95 1.29 4.40
CA SER A 51 -16.64 2.56 4.09
C SER A 51 -17.93 2.73 4.92
N TYR A 52 -18.73 1.68 5.03
CA TYR A 52 -19.94 1.68 5.87
C TYR A 52 -19.61 1.93 7.35
N LEU A 53 -18.60 1.26 7.88
CA LEU A 53 -18.17 1.44 9.28
C LEU A 53 -17.60 2.84 9.52
N SER A 54 -16.88 3.41 8.56
CA SER A 54 -16.39 4.78 8.62
C SER A 54 -17.53 5.79 8.72
N ILE A 55 -18.58 5.65 7.89
CA ILE A 55 -19.78 6.49 7.98
C ILE A 55 -20.43 6.36 9.36
N LYS A 56 -20.56 5.13 9.88
CA LYS A 56 -21.11 4.90 11.21
C LYS A 56 -20.26 5.55 12.30
N ALA A 57 -18.93 5.49 12.19
CA ALA A 57 -18.03 6.11 13.15
C ALA A 57 -18.15 7.64 13.16
N VAL A 58 -18.26 8.26 11.98
CA VAL A 58 -18.50 9.72 11.87
C VAL A 58 -19.80 10.12 12.55
N ARG A 59 -20.88 9.34 12.35
CA ARG A 59 -22.17 9.61 13.02
C ARG A 59 -22.07 9.53 14.54
N VAL A 60 -21.32 8.58 15.07
CA VAL A 60 -21.09 8.49 16.53
C VAL A 60 -20.31 9.71 17.03
N LEU A 61 -19.30 10.17 16.28
CA LEU A 61 -18.56 11.37 16.65
C LEU A 61 -19.46 12.61 16.65
N ASP A 62 -20.36 12.73 15.67
CA ASP A 62 -21.39 13.78 15.60
C ASP A 62 -22.29 13.78 16.85
N GLU A 63 -22.84 12.61 17.21
CA GLU A 63 -23.64 12.44 18.43
C GLU A 63 -22.85 12.75 19.72
N GLN A 64 -21.54 12.47 19.75
CA GLN A 64 -20.69 12.81 20.91
C GLN A 64 -20.41 14.31 21.01
N MET A 65 -20.32 15.03 19.89
CA MET A 65 -20.17 16.49 19.90
C MET A 65 -21.37 17.18 20.58
N ASP A 66 -22.58 16.65 20.36
CA ASP A 66 -23.82 17.19 20.93
C ASP A 66 -24.18 16.59 22.31
N SER A 67 -23.31 15.76 22.90
CA SER A 67 -23.64 15.01 24.13
C SER A 67 -23.73 15.86 25.41
N GLY A 68 -23.29 17.12 25.37
CA GLY A 68 -23.27 18.04 26.53
C GLY A 68 -22.15 17.77 27.55
N ASP A 69 -21.36 16.72 27.37
CA ASP A 69 -20.12 16.47 28.12
C ASP A 69 -18.96 17.16 27.39
N GLU A 70 -18.51 18.29 27.93
CA GLU A 70 -17.49 19.16 27.31
C GLU A 70 -16.21 18.40 26.93
N LYS A 71 -15.80 17.41 27.72
CA LYS A 71 -14.62 16.59 27.43
C LYS A 71 -14.84 15.70 26.22
N ARG A 72 -15.99 15.03 26.15
CA ARG A 72 -16.33 14.15 25.02
C ARG A 72 -16.55 14.93 23.73
N SER A 73 -17.20 16.10 23.84
CA SER A 73 -17.41 17.00 22.72
C SER A 73 -16.08 17.50 22.15
N PHE A 74 -15.15 17.93 23.03
CA PHE A 74 -13.81 18.35 22.61
C PHE A 74 -13.02 17.21 21.95
N ASP A 75 -12.99 16.02 22.57
CA ASP A 75 -12.27 14.86 22.02
C ASP A 75 -12.84 14.43 20.64
N ALA A 76 -14.16 14.49 20.47
CA ALA A 76 -14.81 14.18 19.19
C ALA A 76 -14.46 15.22 18.11
N ALA A 77 -14.55 16.51 18.44
CA ALA A 77 -14.21 17.60 17.53
C ALA A 77 -12.73 17.56 17.10
N SER A 78 -11.80 17.32 18.04
CA SER A 78 -10.37 17.20 17.75
C SER A 78 -10.10 16.05 16.77
N LYS A 79 -10.70 14.88 16.99
CA LYS A 79 -10.52 13.71 16.11
C LYS A 79 -11.04 13.94 14.69
N ILE A 80 -12.13 14.68 14.53
CA ILE A 80 -12.65 15.05 13.19
C ILE A 80 -11.66 16.00 12.51
N LEU A 81 -11.19 17.02 13.21
CA LEU A 81 -10.22 17.99 12.69
C LEU A 81 -8.92 17.31 12.26
N ASP A 82 -8.32 16.50 13.12
CA ASP A 82 -7.09 15.73 12.85
C ASP A 82 -7.19 14.82 11.62
N LYS A 83 -8.41 14.35 11.30
CA LYS A 83 -8.63 13.50 10.14
C LYS A 83 -8.96 14.30 8.88
N SER A 84 -9.62 15.45 9.03
CA SER A 84 -9.97 16.37 7.94
C SER A 84 -8.76 17.10 7.37
N HIS A 85 -7.79 17.41 8.22
CA HIS A 85 -6.54 18.03 7.83
C HIS A 85 -5.53 16.90 7.70
N SER A 86 -5.27 16.48 6.47
CA SER A 86 -4.28 15.45 6.15
C SER A 86 -3.00 15.72 6.93
N ASN A 87 -2.71 14.90 7.94
CA ASN A 87 -1.45 15.00 8.66
C ASN A 87 -0.32 14.89 7.63
N ALA A 88 0.49 15.94 7.50
CA ALA A 88 1.67 15.93 6.66
C ALA A 88 2.55 14.78 7.16
N THR A 89 2.63 13.69 6.39
CA THR A 89 3.53 12.60 6.71
C THR A 89 4.95 13.17 6.66
N LYS A 90 5.65 13.19 7.79
CA LYS A 90 7.06 13.57 7.84
C LYS A 90 7.83 12.52 7.03
N ILE A 91 8.20 12.86 5.80
CA ILE A 91 9.06 12.02 4.97
C ILE A 91 10.49 12.32 5.42
N GLU A 92 11.11 11.37 6.13
CA GLU A 92 12.55 11.41 6.37
C GLU A 92 13.24 10.82 5.14
N LEU A 93 13.79 11.69 4.30
CA LEU A 93 14.64 11.30 3.18
C LEU A 93 16.04 11.03 3.74
N SER A 94 16.46 9.76 3.78
CA SER A 94 17.88 9.43 3.88
C SER A 94 18.49 9.49 2.48
N ASP A 95 19.54 10.29 2.30
CA ASP A 95 20.34 10.26 1.07
C ASP A 95 20.98 8.86 0.94
N GLY A 96 20.53 8.08 -0.04
CA GLY A 96 21.03 6.73 -0.31
C GLY A 96 22.32 6.70 -1.11
N ARG A 97 22.98 7.85 -1.35
CA ARG A 97 24.32 7.92 -1.95
C ARG A 97 25.39 7.54 -0.93
N ASP A 98 25.31 6.31 -0.43
CA ASP A 98 26.43 5.66 0.22
C ASP A 98 27.47 5.26 -0.85
N THR A 99 28.39 6.19 -1.10
CA THR A 99 29.83 5.94 -1.30
C THR A 99 30.28 5.01 -2.45
N LYS A 100 29.60 4.89 -3.59
CA LYS A 100 30.14 4.11 -4.73
C LYS A 100 30.03 4.68 -6.15
N ASP A 101 29.38 5.82 -6.35
CA ASP A 101 29.18 6.37 -7.70
C ASP A 101 29.54 7.87 -7.78
N ASN A 102 30.51 8.28 -6.97
CA ASN A 102 31.12 9.59 -7.14
C ASN A 102 32.18 9.47 -8.23
N VAL A 103 31.93 10.10 -9.38
CA VAL A 103 32.95 10.29 -10.41
C VAL A 103 34.13 11.03 -9.78
N PRO A 104 35.37 10.51 -9.85
CA PRO A 104 36.55 11.21 -9.33
C PRO A 104 36.67 12.57 -10.01
N VAL A 105 37.02 13.60 -9.24
CA VAL A 105 37.18 14.98 -9.75
C VAL A 105 38.15 15.03 -10.93
N ASP A 106 39.14 14.14 -10.95
CA ASP A 106 40.14 14.02 -12.01
C ASP A 106 39.52 13.70 -13.39
N VAL A 107 38.41 12.97 -13.45
CA VAL A 107 37.70 12.66 -14.70
C VAL A 107 36.95 13.89 -15.22
N LEU A 108 36.38 14.71 -14.31
CA LEU A 108 35.72 15.96 -14.67
C LEU A 108 36.72 16.99 -15.21
N ASP A 109 37.92 17.04 -14.63
CA ASP A 109 38.98 17.94 -15.08
C ASP A 109 39.53 17.58 -16.47
N GLU A 110 39.50 16.30 -16.85
CA GLU A 110 39.85 15.85 -18.21
C GLU A 110 38.76 16.20 -19.22
N GLU A 111 37.48 15.97 -18.89
CA GLU A 111 36.35 16.34 -19.75
C GLU A 111 36.25 17.86 -19.98
N ILE A 112 36.48 18.68 -18.94
CA ILE A 112 36.50 20.15 -19.07
C ILE A 112 37.63 20.61 -19.99
N LYS A 113 38.81 19.96 -19.91
CA LYS A 113 39.95 20.27 -20.78
C LYS A 113 39.75 19.83 -22.23
N GLU A 114 38.98 18.76 -22.47
CA GLU A 114 38.56 18.39 -23.83
C GLU A 114 37.54 19.37 -24.38
N PHE A 115 36.56 19.79 -23.58
CA PHE A 115 35.56 20.79 -23.97
C PHE A 115 36.18 22.15 -24.32
N ASP A 116 37.17 22.61 -23.54
CA ASP A 116 37.90 23.86 -23.81
C ASP A 116 38.86 23.78 -25.03
N LYS A 117 39.16 22.57 -25.52
CA LYS A 117 40.04 22.35 -26.68
C LYS A 117 39.29 22.22 -28.00
N GLU A 118 37.96 22.11 -28.00
CA GLU A 118 37.20 22.25 -29.23
C GLU A 118 37.21 23.73 -29.65
N PRO A 119 37.83 24.10 -30.79
CA PRO A 119 37.73 25.47 -31.28
C PRO A 119 36.27 25.71 -31.65
N ASN A 120 35.66 26.66 -30.95
CA ASN A 120 34.38 27.27 -31.26
C ASN A 120 34.26 27.48 -32.78
N ILE A 121 33.37 26.73 -33.44
CA ILE A 121 33.00 26.95 -34.84
C ILE A 121 32.02 28.12 -34.90
#